data_AF-A0AAD2T6Y3-F1
#
_entry.id   AF-A0AAD2T6Y3-F1
#
_cell.length_a   1.000
_cell.length_b   1.000
_cell.length_c   1.000
_cell.angle_alpha   90.00
_cell.angle_beta   90.00
_cell.angle_gamma   90.00
#
_symmetry.space_group_name_H-M   'P 1'
#
loop_
_entity.id
_entity.type
_entity.pdbx_description
1 polymer ?
#
loop_
_entity_poly.entity_id
_entity_poly.type
_entity_poly.pdbx_seq_one_letter_code
_entity_poly.pdbx_strand_id
1 'polypeptide(L)' 'MHGQEVSTIHGIDDYLLKIQQAYHHSNVQFSCLHTFSTNENRIVTILQNDFGQLSCDILSSKMV' A
#
# COMPACT_ATOMS: atom_id res chain seq x y z
N MET A 1 16.36 14.75 9.40
CA MET A 1 15.55 14.06 8.37
C MET A 1 15.83 12.58 8.54
N HIS A 2 14.95 11.83 9.21
CA HIS A 2 15.17 10.40 9.46
C HIS A 2 14.79 9.59 8.23
N GLY A 3 15.66 8.65 7.88
CA GLY A 3 15.72 7.98 6.58
C GLY A 3 14.40 7.35 6.19
N GLN A 4 13.96 7.66 4.97
CA GLN A 4 12.89 6.95 4.31
C GLN A 4 13.39 5.53 4.01
N GLU A 5 12.95 4.55 4.79
CA GLU A 5 13.24 3.15 4.54
C GLU A 5 12.42 2.70 3.32
N VAL A 6 13.10 2.57 2.18
CA VAL A 6 12.49 2.07 0.95
C VAL A 6 12.69 0.55 0.92
N SER A 7 11.58 -0.20 0.94
CA SER A 7 11.60 -1.65 0.74
C SER A 7 10.63 -2.04 -0.36
N THR A 8 11.03 -2.98 -1.22
CA THR A 8 10.17 -3.58 -2.24
C THR A 8 9.62 -4.89 -1.71
N ILE A 9 8.32 -5.10 -1.83
CA ILE A 9 7.64 -6.33 -1.42
C ILE A 9 7.33 -7.13 -2.69
N HIS A 10 7.64 -8.42 -2.68
CA HIS A 10 7.45 -9.30 -3.84
C HIS A 10 6.37 -10.34 -3.55
N GLY A 11 5.35 -10.38 -4.40
CA GLY A 11 4.25 -11.33 -4.23
C GLY A 11 3.19 -10.86 -3.23
N ILE A 12 2.00 -11.46 -3.35
CA ILE A 12 0.83 -11.08 -2.56
C ILE A 12 0.93 -11.53 -1.10
N ASP A 13 1.57 -12.67 -0.83
CA ASP A 13 1.69 -13.22 0.53
C ASP A 13 2.59 -12.35 1.42
N ASP A 14 3.76 -11.97 0.92
CA ASP A 14 4.68 -11.07 1.64
C ASP A 14 4.06 -9.68 1.86
N TYR A 15 3.28 -9.21 0.88
CA TYR A 15 2.51 -7.97 1.01
C TYR A 15 1.49 -8.06 2.13
N LEU A 16 0.66 -9.09 2.13
CA LEU A 16 -0.36 -9.30 3.16
C LEU A 16 0.26 -9.45 4.54
N LEU A 17 1.35 -10.21 4.68
CA LEU A 17 2.05 -10.37 5.94
C LEU A 17 2.56 -9.02 6.47
N LYS A 18 3.16 -8.21 5.61
CA LYS A 18 3.74 -6.91 6.01
C LYS A 18 2.66 -5.91 6.44
N ILE A 19 1.52 -5.88 5.73
CA ILE A 19 0.36 -5.08 6.13
C ILE A 19 -0.22 -5.58 7.46
N GLN A 20 -0.40 -6.89 7.63
CA GLN A 20 -0.90 -7.46 8.88
C GLN A 20 0.01 -7.14 10.07
N GLN A 21 1.33 -7.21 9.89
CA GLN A 21 2.29 -6.85 10.94
C GLN A 21 2.26 -5.37 11.29
N ALA A 22 2.21 -4.50 10.29
CA ALA A 22 2.17 -3.04 10.49
C ALA A 22 0.94 -2.60 11.29
N TYR A 23 -0.18 -3.32 11.15
CA TYR A 23 -1.46 -2.97 11.79
C TYR A 23 -1.95 -4.00 12.82
N HIS A 24 -1.11 -4.96 13.26
CA HIS A 24 -1.52 -6.08 14.12
C HIS A 24 -2.22 -5.67 15.42
N HIS A 25 -1.84 -4.52 16.00
CA HIS A 25 -2.44 -3.98 17.24
C HIS A 25 -3.26 -2.72 16.99
N SER A 26 -3.72 -2.52 15.75
CA SER A 26 -4.43 -1.34 15.34
C SER A 26 -5.84 -1.71 14.90
N ASN A 27 -6.83 -0.95 15.39
CA ASN A 27 -8.20 -1.00 14.86
C ASN A 27 -8.40 -0.01 13.71
N VAL A 28 -7.30 0.54 13.17
CA VAL A 28 -7.35 1.47 12.05
C VAL A 28 -8.00 0.81 10.85
N GLN A 29 -9.01 1.47 10.31
CA GLN A 29 -9.64 1.11 9.06
C GLN A 29 -9.20 2.07 7.96
N PHE A 30 -8.98 1.53 6.76
CA PHE A 30 -8.66 2.32 5.58
C PHE A 30 -9.82 2.28 4.60
N SER A 31 -10.20 3.46 4.11
CA SER A 31 -11.11 3.62 2.98
C SER A 31 -10.33 3.94 1.72
N CYS A 32 -10.68 3.30 0.61
CA CYS A 32 -10.11 3.65 -0.69
C CYS A 32 -10.78 4.92 -1.21
N LEU A 33 -10.00 5.98 -1.42
CA LEU A 33 -10.50 7.24 -1.99
C LEU A 33 -10.47 7.21 -3.51
N HIS A 34 -9.34 6.80 -4.08
CA HIS A 34 -9.12 6.80 -5.52
C HIS A 34 -8.26 5.64 -5.98
N THR A 35 -8.56 5.13 -7.17
CA THR A 35 -7.78 4.10 -7.86
C THR A 35 -7.51 4.56 -9.28
N PHE A 36 -6.25 4.51 -9.70
CA PHE A 36 -5.84 4.85 -11.05
C PHE A 36 -4.91 3.77 -11.61
N SER A 37 -5.06 3.46 -12.89
CA SER A 37 -4.04 2.72 -13.63
C SER A 37 -3.03 3.69 -14.24
N THR A 38 -1.76 3.30 -14.26
CA THR A 38 -0.72 4.02 -14.99
C THR A 38 -0.44 3.33 -16.32
N ASN A 39 0.18 4.07 -17.24
CA ASN A 39 0.62 3.53 -18.54
C ASN A 39 1.64 2.37 -18.41
N GLU A 40 2.21 2.15 -17.22
CA GLU A 40 3.22 1.13 -16.95
C GLU A 40 2.65 -0.16 -16.34
N ASN A 41 1.36 -0.45 -16.53
CA ASN A 41 0.65 -1.58 -15.89
C ASN A 41 0.76 -1.56 -14.36
N ARG A 42 0.77 -0.36 -13.77
CA ARG A 42 0.69 -0.19 -12.33
C ARG A 42 -0.69 0.28 -11.93
N ILE A 43 -1.16 -0.19 -10.79
CA ILE A 43 -2.35 0.31 -10.13
C ILE A 43 -1.87 1.13 -8.93
N VAL A 44 -2.37 2.35 -8.81
CA VAL A 44 -2.11 3.23 -7.68
C VAL A 44 -3.42 3.44 -6.93
N THR A 45 -3.43 3.15 -5.64
CA THR A 45 -4.59 3.37 -4.76
C THR A 45 -4.23 4.37 -3.67
N ILE A 46 -5.03 5.43 -3.57
CA ILE A 46 -4.97 6.39 -2.46
C ILE A 46 -5.98 5.95 -1.40
N LEU A 47 -5.48 5.68 -0.20
CA LEU A 47 -6.29 5.28 0.93
C LEU A 47 -6.27 6.38 2.00
N GLN A 48 -7.35 6.46 2.77
CA GLN A 48 -7.45 7.32 3.93
C GLN A 48 -7.84 6.48 5.14
N ASN A 49 -7.15 6.67 6.26
CA ASN A 49 -7.56 6.04 7.52
C ASN A 49 -8.64 6.83 8.27
N ASP A 50 -9.19 6.21 9.31
CA ASP A 50 -10.13 6.82 10.27
C ASP A 50 -9.60 8.09 10.97
N PHE A 51 -8.29 8.29 11.02
CA PHE A 51 -7.65 9.53 11.50
C PHE A 51 -7.47 10.61 10.42
N GLY A 52 -7.94 10.37 9.19
CA GLY A 52 -7.82 11.29 8.06
C GLY A 52 -6.44 11.31 7.38
N GLN A 53 -5.52 10.45 7.80
CA GLN A 53 -4.17 10.32 7.21
C GLN A 53 -4.24 9.55 5.89
N LEU A 54 -3.42 9.97 4.93
CA LEU A 54 -3.36 9.37 3.60
C LEU A 54 -2.23 8.35 3.49
N SER A 55 -2.50 7.25 2.79
CA SER A 55 -1.49 6.31 2.29
C SER A 55 -1.66 6.08 0.80
N CYS A 56 -0.60 5.58 0.15
CA CYS A 56 -0.55 5.32 -1.27
C CYS A 56 0.09 3.96 -1.51
N ASP A 57 -0.66 3.04 -2.11
CA ASP A 57 -0.14 1.73 -2.51
C ASP A 57 0.05 1.69 -4.02
N ILE A 58 1.19 1.15 -4.46
CA ILE A 58 1.55 0.99 -5.87
C ILE A 58 1.73 -0.49 -6.16
N LEU A 59 0.79 -1.07 -6.89
CA LEU A 59 0.80 -2.48 -7.30
C LEU A 59 1.29 -2.56 -8.74
N SER A 60 2.39 -3.28 -8.98
CA SER A 60 2.94 -3.48 -10.33
C SER A 60 2.86 -4.95 -10.70
N SER A 61 2.24 -5.27 -11.84
CA SER A 61 2.31 -6.62 -12.42
C SER A 61 3.46 -6.67 -13.42
N LYS A 62 4.37 -7.64 -13.26
CA LYS A 62 5.31 -7.97 -14.33
C LYS A 62 4.65 -9.04 -15.20
N MET A 63 4.31 -8.70 -16.44
CA MET A 63 4.02 -9.72 -17.46
C MET A 63 5.30 -10.53 -17.67
N VAL A 64 5.17 -11.84 -17.47
CA VAL A 64 6.21 -12.84 -17.78
C VAL A 64 6.02 -13.32 -19.21
#